data_AF-A0A1E7EWY9-F1
#
_entry.id   AF-A0A1E7EWY9-F1
#
_cell.length_a   1.000
_cell.length_b   1.000
_cell.length_c   1.000
_cell.angle_alpha   90.00
_cell.angle_beta   90.00
_cell.angle_gamma   90.00
#
_symmetry.space_group_name_H-M   'P 1'
#
loop_
_entity.id
_entity.type
_entity.pdbx_description
1 polymer ?
#
loop_
_entity_poly.entity_id
_entity_poly.type
_entity_poly.pdbx_seq_one_letter_code
_entity_poly.pdbx_strand_id
1 'polypeptide(L)'
;MSSSSSSIISKILVVLIILCLGVSFKKTFELMGHHETHIAQEAIHHEAMGGQSISVDPLEHEIMYIDTIKDCIPGNGNDNNKKKKKKKDKCGTFIPNEESGIERVAFLAPPGKTTKMLLKFINIVLMKGMKEGKDGKSVSAKTVIEIISDTHMAPYGYGKTHGYTRIISVVPQPLLMGATDTLKAAVESLSTLSTVSTPVSKNDITLNDLKAGLRQQVRYTCRLNHIAAHTAIWSIGLEDFAEIERDVLVDLAQDFFELKPQENLFNEVIAEYEQAVADDKVMGDDDDDNALVRLNSMYAEGESLLRLIQINNSKNNKNNDKNSDILKILDAVLLDEMKISKNLTAWPCESFWTVGEPDNRLEISPIIRSISKAMSPNCDAPHTSCFVKRDKCEFNGDE
;
A
#
# COMPACT_ATOMS: atom_id res chain seq x y z
N MET A 1 -28.98 -62.81 -30.18
CA MET A 1 -29.02 -61.35 -29.99
C MET A 1 -29.23 -61.08 -28.51
N SER A 2 -28.16 -60.96 -27.71
CA SER A 2 -28.25 -60.94 -26.23
C SER A 2 -27.11 -60.13 -25.57
N SER A 3 -26.80 -58.92 -26.04
CA SER A 3 -25.72 -58.10 -25.45
C SER A 3 -26.12 -56.67 -25.03
N SER A 4 -27.39 -56.25 -25.15
CA SER A 4 -27.78 -54.87 -24.80
C SER A 4 -28.00 -54.61 -23.30
N SER A 5 -28.29 -55.65 -22.50
CA SER A 5 -28.68 -55.47 -21.10
C SER A 5 -27.52 -55.15 -20.14
N SER A 6 -26.28 -55.52 -20.48
CA SER A 6 -25.09 -55.25 -19.66
C SER A 6 -24.70 -53.75 -19.64
N SER A 7 -24.96 -53.03 -20.74
CA SER A 7 -24.63 -51.61 -20.89
C SER A 7 -25.48 -50.70 -19.99
N ILE A 8 -26.73 -51.08 -19.74
CA ILE A 8 -27.66 -50.26 -18.96
C ILE A 8 -27.32 -50.31 -17.46
N ILE A 9 -26.98 -51.50 -16.94
CA ILE A 9 -26.64 -51.67 -15.52
C ILE A 9 -25.35 -50.92 -15.16
N SER A 10 -24.35 -50.95 -16.04
CA SER A 10 -23.08 -50.21 -15.84
C SER A 10 -23.31 -48.69 -15.75
N LYS A 11 -24.15 -48.13 -16.62
CA LYS A 11 -24.46 -46.68 -16.60
C LYS A 11 -25.19 -46.26 -15.33
N ILE A 12 -26.11 -47.08 -14.84
CA ILE A 12 -26.85 -46.79 -13.60
C ILE A 12 -25.89 -46.80 -12.40
N LEU A 13 -24.92 -47.73 -12.35
CA LEU A 13 -23.94 -47.78 -11.27
C LEU A 13 -23.03 -46.53 -11.25
N VAL A 14 -22.58 -46.06 -12.42
CA VAL A 14 -21.73 -44.85 -12.52
C VAL A 14 -22.46 -43.60 -12.03
N VAL A 15 -23.74 -43.45 -12.39
CA VAL A 15 -24.55 -42.30 -11.93
C VAL A 15 -24.74 -42.32 -10.42
N LEU A 16 -24.97 -43.49 -9.83
CA LEU A 16 -25.11 -43.63 -8.37
C LEU A 16 -23.82 -43.28 -7.62
N ILE A 17 -22.64 -43.64 -8.15
CA ILE A 17 -21.34 -43.27 -7.56
C ILE A 17 -21.12 -41.75 -7.61
N ILE A 18 -21.42 -41.12 -8.75
CA ILE A 18 -21.27 -39.66 -8.92
C ILE A 18 -22.19 -38.91 -7.94
N LEU A 19 -23.43 -39.37 -7.78
CA LEU A 19 -24.37 -38.75 -6.84
C LEU A 19 -23.94 -38.92 -5.38
N CYS A 20 -23.41 -40.09 -5.01
CA CYS A 20 -22.88 -40.30 -3.65
C CYS A 20 -21.68 -39.39 -3.37
N LEU A 21 -20.75 -39.24 -4.32
CA LEU A 21 -19.60 -38.35 -4.17
C LEU A 21 -20.04 -36.89 -4.06
N GLY A 22 -21.00 -36.44 -4.88
CA GLY A 22 -21.51 -35.06 -4.81
C GLY A 22 -22.12 -34.72 -3.46
N VAL A 23 -22.89 -35.64 -2.85
CA VAL A 23 -23.48 -35.44 -1.53
C VAL A 23 -22.41 -35.38 -0.44
N SER A 24 -21.35 -36.20 -0.53
CA SER A 24 -20.23 -36.17 0.43
C SER A 24 -19.39 -34.90 0.32
N PHE A 25 -19.12 -34.40 -0.90
CA PHE A 25 -18.38 -33.15 -1.08
C PHE A 25 -19.17 -31.94 -0.58
N LYS A 26 -20.47 -31.85 -0.87
CA LYS A 26 -21.30 -30.75 -0.37
C LYS A 26 -21.32 -30.69 1.15
N LYS A 27 -21.48 -31.83 1.82
CA LYS A 27 -21.50 -31.92 3.28
C LYS A 27 -20.14 -31.59 3.92
N THR A 28 -19.03 -31.81 3.20
CA THR A 28 -17.67 -31.43 3.65
C THR A 28 -17.42 -29.93 3.49
N PHE A 29 -17.90 -29.32 2.39
CA PHE A 29 -17.81 -27.88 2.17
C PHE A 29 -18.67 -27.07 3.16
N GLU A 30 -19.90 -27.52 3.47
CA GLU A 30 -20.75 -26.85 4.46
C GLU A 30 -20.18 -26.99 5.90
N LEU A 31 -19.49 -28.09 6.21
CA LEU A 31 -18.83 -28.25 7.53
C LEU A 31 -17.56 -27.40 7.67
N MET A 32 -16.78 -27.20 6.61
CA MET A 32 -15.64 -26.28 6.63
C MET A 32 -16.10 -24.82 6.77
N GLY A 33 -17.24 -24.44 6.17
CA GLY A 33 -17.81 -23.10 6.32
C GLY A 33 -18.29 -22.75 7.74
N HIS A 34 -18.80 -23.74 8.49
CA HIS A 34 -19.24 -23.54 9.88
C HIS A 34 -18.09 -23.51 10.92
N HIS A 35 -16.88 -23.98 10.58
CA HIS A 35 -15.76 -24.04 11.53
C HIS A 35 -14.85 -22.81 11.51
N GLU A 36 -14.74 -22.08 10.39
CA GLU A 36 -13.97 -20.82 10.34
C GLU A 36 -14.73 -19.63 10.91
N THR A 37 -16.08 -19.62 10.81
CA THR A 37 -16.91 -18.54 11.37
C THR A 37 -17.08 -18.63 12.89
N HIS A 38 -17.13 -19.82 13.48
CA HIS A 38 -17.20 -19.99 14.96
C HIS A 38 -15.87 -19.67 15.67
N ILE A 39 -14.72 -19.89 15.03
CA ILE A 39 -13.41 -19.45 15.57
C ILE A 39 -13.31 -17.91 15.55
N ALA A 40 -14.01 -17.24 14.63
CA ALA A 40 -14.04 -15.79 14.52
C ALA A 40 -14.89 -15.09 15.59
N GLN A 41 -15.74 -15.79 16.37
CA GLN A 41 -16.68 -15.13 17.29
C GLN A 41 -16.56 -15.53 18.77
N GLU A 42 -16.06 -16.73 19.12
CA GLU A 42 -15.97 -17.17 20.52
C GLU A 42 -14.62 -16.89 21.22
N ALA A 43 -13.58 -16.45 20.52
CA ALA A 43 -12.31 -16.04 21.15
C ALA A 43 -12.27 -14.54 21.55
N ILE A 44 -13.31 -13.75 21.24
CA ILE A 44 -13.46 -12.34 21.65
C ILE A 44 -14.17 -12.23 23.02
N HIS A 45 -14.24 -13.33 23.78
CA HIS A 45 -14.52 -13.31 25.22
C HIS A 45 -13.21 -13.58 25.99
N HIS A 46 -12.22 -12.71 25.83
CA HIS A 46 -11.18 -12.55 26.83
C HIS A 46 -11.51 -11.36 27.72
N GLU A 47 -11.76 -11.70 28.98
CA GLU A 47 -11.87 -10.87 30.17
C GLU A 47 -11.27 -9.46 30.05
N ALA A 48 -11.97 -8.51 30.67
CA ALA A 48 -11.50 -7.19 31.03
C ALA A 48 -10.25 -7.27 31.93
N MET A 49 -9.12 -7.68 31.37
CA MET A 49 -7.83 -7.21 31.83
C MET A 49 -7.79 -5.73 31.49
N GLY A 50 -7.61 -4.87 32.49
CA GLY A 50 -7.39 -3.43 32.34
C GLY A 50 -6.10 -3.12 31.58
N GLY A 51 -5.97 -3.65 30.37
CA GLY A 51 -4.92 -3.39 29.42
C GLY A 51 -5.19 -2.04 28.80
N GLN A 52 -4.19 -1.18 28.90
CA GLN A 52 -4.12 0.10 28.22
C GLN A 52 -4.52 -0.09 26.74
N SER A 53 -5.50 0.68 26.26
CA SER A 53 -5.86 0.70 24.85
C SER A 53 -4.66 1.17 24.04
N ILE A 54 -4.27 0.42 23.02
CA ILE A 54 -3.18 0.79 22.10
C ILE A 54 -3.87 1.24 20.82
N SER A 55 -3.70 2.51 20.48
CA SER A 55 -4.14 3.07 19.20
C SER A 55 -3.01 3.02 18.16
N VAL A 56 -3.37 3.10 16.89
CA VAL A 56 -2.44 3.39 15.79
C VAL A 56 -2.33 4.90 15.51
N ASP A 57 -2.73 5.74 16.47
CA ASP A 57 -2.57 7.19 16.42
C ASP A 57 -1.14 7.60 16.03
N PRO A 58 -0.95 8.81 15.46
CA PRO A 58 0.37 9.34 15.17
C PRO A 58 1.31 9.25 16.38
N LEU A 59 2.55 8.83 16.15
CA LEU A 59 3.58 8.85 17.18
C LEU A 59 3.87 10.29 17.63
N GLU A 60 4.38 10.47 18.85
CA GLU A 60 4.68 11.79 19.42
C GLU A 60 5.51 12.66 18.48
N HIS A 61 6.52 12.07 17.83
CA HIS A 61 7.41 12.76 16.90
C HIS A 61 7.01 12.61 15.43
N GLU A 62 5.85 12.03 15.12
CA GLU A 62 5.39 11.87 13.73
C GLU A 62 5.10 13.21 13.05
N ILE A 63 4.69 14.22 13.83
CA ILE A 63 4.47 15.57 13.28
C ILE A 63 5.75 16.14 12.63
N MET A 64 6.93 15.86 13.19
CA MET A 64 8.21 16.27 12.58
C MET A 64 8.46 15.57 11.24
N TYR A 65 8.08 14.30 11.13
CA TYR A 65 8.14 13.54 9.89
C TYR A 65 7.18 14.11 8.84
N ILE A 66 5.93 14.40 9.23
CA ILE A 66 4.90 14.99 8.35
C ILE A 66 5.34 16.36 7.84
N ASP A 67 5.84 17.23 8.72
CA ASP A 67 6.33 18.56 8.36
C ASP A 67 7.50 18.46 7.35
N THR A 68 8.42 17.53 7.59
CA THR A 68 9.55 17.26 6.67
C THR A 68 9.07 16.80 5.29
N ILE A 69 8.05 15.96 5.22
CA ILE A 69 7.47 15.54 3.93
C ILE A 69 6.85 16.74 3.21
N LYS A 70 6.06 17.54 3.92
CA LYS A 70 5.37 18.72 3.36
C LYS A 70 6.37 19.72 2.79
N ASP A 71 7.52 19.91 3.42
CA ASP A 71 8.61 20.75 2.94
C ASP A 71 9.33 20.15 1.71
N CYS A 72 9.37 18.82 1.60
CA CYS A 72 10.01 18.12 0.48
C CYS A 72 9.12 18.01 -0.78
N ILE A 73 7.83 18.38 -0.71
CA ILE A 73 6.90 18.29 -1.85
C ILE A 73 6.96 19.58 -2.69
N PRO A 74 7.28 19.50 -4.00
CA PRO A 74 7.23 20.66 -4.88
C PRO A 74 5.80 21.22 -4.97
N GLY A 75 5.60 22.47 -4.54
CA GLY A 75 4.34 23.20 -4.72
C GLY A 75 3.49 23.41 -3.46
N ASN A 76 3.86 22.83 -2.31
CA ASN A 76 3.15 23.03 -1.04
C ASN A 76 3.54 24.31 -0.28
N GLY A 77 4.15 25.27 -0.99
CA GLY A 77 4.38 26.59 -0.44
C GLY A 77 3.04 27.29 -0.20
N ASN A 78 2.57 27.22 1.04
CA ASN A 78 1.46 28.02 1.58
C ASN A 78 1.86 29.51 1.69
N ASP A 79 2.48 30.00 0.62
CA ASP A 79 3.04 31.33 0.51
C ASP A 79 1.87 32.25 0.14
N ASN A 80 1.14 32.67 1.17
CA ASN A 80 0.07 33.68 1.10
C ASN A 80 0.51 34.98 0.40
N ASN A 81 1.78 35.11 0.05
CA ASN A 81 2.31 36.08 -0.90
C ASN A 81 2.02 35.69 -2.36
N LYS A 82 0.74 35.77 -2.75
CA LYS A 82 0.21 35.68 -4.14
C LYS A 82 0.88 36.61 -5.17
N LYS A 83 1.84 37.46 -4.78
CA LYS A 83 2.54 38.41 -5.67
C LYS A 83 3.93 37.94 -6.14
N LYS A 84 4.45 36.81 -5.68
CA LYS A 84 5.61 36.14 -6.32
C LYS A 84 5.18 34.94 -7.15
N LYS A 85 4.17 35.15 -8.00
CA LYS A 85 3.85 34.29 -9.16
C LYS A 85 4.90 34.46 -10.29
N LYS A 86 6.19 34.62 -9.92
CA LYS A 86 7.31 34.70 -10.87
C LYS A 86 7.71 33.27 -11.17
N LYS A 87 7.25 32.76 -12.32
CA LYS A 87 7.56 31.45 -12.89
C LYS A 87 7.61 30.36 -11.82
N LYS A 88 6.47 29.67 -11.63
CA LYS A 88 6.51 28.23 -11.37
C LYS A 88 7.44 27.69 -12.46
N ASP A 89 8.72 27.52 -12.17
CA ASP A 89 9.59 26.67 -12.95
C ASP A 89 8.85 25.34 -12.89
N LYS A 90 8.15 25.01 -13.98
CA LYS A 90 7.52 23.71 -14.16
C LYS A 90 8.62 22.75 -13.76
N CYS A 91 8.44 22.06 -12.62
CA CYS A 91 9.41 21.07 -12.15
C CYS A 91 9.75 20.26 -13.38
N GLY A 92 11.02 20.34 -13.83
CA GLY A 92 11.37 19.98 -15.19
C GLY A 92 10.89 18.58 -15.47
N THR A 93 9.73 18.46 -16.13
CA THR A 93 9.10 17.18 -16.39
C THR A 93 9.96 16.55 -17.46
N PHE A 94 10.88 15.70 -17.03
CA PHE A 94 11.58 14.85 -17.94
C PHE A 94 10.55 13.83 -18.46
N ILE A 95 9.95 14.14 -19.60
CA ILE A 95 9.13 13.18 -20.35
C ILE A 95 10.12 12.38 -21.20
N PRO A 96 10.36 11.08 -20.93
CA PRO A 96 11.18 10.24 -21.80
C PRO A 96 10.63 10.33 -23.23
N ASN A 97 11.52 10.64 -24.18
CA ASN A 97 11.28 10.93 -25.60
C ASN A 97 9.83 10.81 -26.12
N GLU A 98 9.32 11.94 -26.60
CA GLU A 98 8.01 12.22 -27.24
C GLU A 98 7.61 11.31 -28.41
N GLU A 99 8.41 10.29 -28.78
CA GLU A 99 8.14 9.42 -29.92
C GLU A 99 6.93 8.48 -29.69
N SER A 100 6.63 8.12 -28.44
CA SER A 100 5.55 7.18 -28.14
C SER A 100 4.20 7.83 -27.88
N GLY A 101 4.16 9.11 -27.48
CA GLY A 101 2.92 9.73 -26.99
C GLY A 101 2.34 9.01 -25.77
N ILE A 102 3.18 8.44 -24.89
CA ILE A 102 2.73 7.75 -23.66
C ILE A 102 3.37 8.41 -22.44
N GLU A 103 2.54 8.88 -21.51
CA GLU A 103 2.95 9.32 -20.17
C GLU A 103 2.77 8.18 -19.18
N ARG A 104 3.88 7.67 -18.62
CA ARG A 104 3.84 6.65 -17.56
C ARG A 104 3.86 7.31 -16.21
N VAL A 105 2.77 7.16 -15.46
CA VAL A 105 2.66 7.70 -14.10
C VAL A 105 2.72 6.53 -13.13
N ALA A 106 3.75 6.50 -12.30
CA ALA A 106 3.84 5.49 -11.25
C ALA A 106 2.93 5.87 -10.09
N PHE A 107 2.19 4.91 -9.56
CA PHE A 107 1.48 5.01 -8.30
C PHE A 107 2.24 4.13 -7.30
N LEU A 108 3.10 4.77 -6.52
CA LEU A 108 4.05 4.11 -5.63
C LEU A 108 3.55 4.13 -4.19
N ALA A 109 3.46 2.96 -3.61
CA ALA A 109 3.04 2.76 -2.25
C ALA A 109 3.74 1.54 -1.62
N PRO A 110 3.99 1.57 -0.30
CA PRO A 110 4.30 0.36 0.45
C PRO A 110 3.33 -0.80 0.15
N PRO A 111 3.75 -2.07 0.20
CA PRO A 111 2.85 -3.21 0.10
C PRO A 111 1.72 -3.08 1.13
N GLY A 112 0.49 -3.32 0.73
CA GLY A 112 -0.66 -3.04 1.58
C GLY A 112 -1.98 -3.03 0.81
N LYS A 113 -3.08 -2.96 1.55
CA LYS A 113 -4.43 -2.77 0.97
C LYS A 113 -4.82 -1.30 0.94
N THR A 114 -4.13 -0.43 1.68
CA THR A 114 -4.62 0.93 1.91
C THR A 114 -4.76 1.77 0.64
N THR A 115 -3.95 1.47 -0.38
CA THR A 115 -3.78 2.36 -1.53
C THR A 115 -4.71 2.04 -2.71
N LYS A 116 -5.42 0.91 -2.66
CA LYS A 116 -6.35 0.48 -3.72
C LYS A 116 -7.47 1.47 -3.98
N MET A 117 -7.98 2.10 -2.92
CA MET A 117 -9.08 3.05 -3.00
C MET A 117 -8.66 4.33 -3.72
N LEU A 118 -7.54 4.91 -3.30
CA LEU A 118 -6.97 6.09 -3.93
C LEU A 118 -6.62 5.80 -5.41
N LEU A 119 -6.01 4.65 -5.70
CA LEU A 119 -5.74 4.25 -7.09
C LEU A 119 -7.01 4.17 -7.93
N LYS A 120 -8.08 3.59 -7.39
CA LYS A 120 -9.40 3.51 -8.05
C LYS A 120 -9.95 4.91 -8.33
N PHE A 121 -9.90 5.81 -7.35
CA PHE A 121 -10.31 7.20 -7.50
C PHE A 121 -9.51 7.90 -8.62
N ILE A 122 -8.19 7.79 -8.61
CA ILE A 122 -7.31 8.38 -9.64
C ILE A 122 -7.63 7.85 -11.04
N ASN A 123 -7.86 6.54 -11.18
CA ASN A 123 -8.24 5.94 -12.45
C ASN A 123 -9.58 6.49 -12.98
N ILE A 124 -10.54 6.74 -12.09
CA ILE A 124 -11.82 7.35 -12.46
C ILE A 124 -11.63 8.79 -12.91
N VAL A 125 -10.84 9.60 -12.17
CA VAL A 125 -10.51 10.98 -12.57
C VAL A 125 -9.89 11.01 -13.96
N LEU A 126 -8.91 10.14 -14.23
CA LEU A 126 -8.29 10.04 -15.56
C LEU A 126 -9.29 9.61 -16.63
N MET A 127 -10.08 8.57 -16.37
CA MET A 127 -11.07 8.07 -17.32
C MET A 127 -12.09 9.15 -17.70
N LYS A 128 -12.56 9.96 -16.75
CA LYS A 128 -13.52 11.04 -16.99
C LYS A 128 -12.84 12.27 -17.59
N GLY A 129 -11.70 12.68 -17.04
CA GLY A 129 -10.93 13.84 -17.48
C GLY A 129 -10.36 13.70 -18.90
N MET A 130 -10.14 12.47 -19.37
CA MET A 130 -9.70 12.19 -20.74
C MET A 130 -10.87 12.01 -21.74
N LYS A 131 -12.12 11.85 -21.28
CA LYS A 131 -13.27 11.75 -22.19
C LYS A 131 -13.51 13.09 -22.88
N GLU A 132 -13.48 13.05 -24.22
CA GLU A 132 -13.57 14.21 -25.11
C GLU A 132 -14.88 14.99 -24.97
N GLY A 133 -14.79 16.31 -25.22
CA GLY A 133 -15.96 17.13 -25.55
C GLY A 133 -16.69 16.57 -26.77
N LYS A 134 -18.03 16.57 -26.69
CA LYS A 134 -18.98 15.97 -27.65
C LYS A 134 -18.85 16.42 -29.13
N ASP A 135 -17.92 17.31 -29.45
CA ASP A 135 -17.81 17.98 -30.75
C ASP A 135 -16.73 17.38 -31.68
N GLY A 136 -16.13 16.23 -31.34
CA GLY A 136 -15.17 15.54 -32.21
C GLY A 136 -13.89 16.34 -32.51
N LYS A 137 -13.65 17.41 -31.74
CA LYS A 137 -12.45 18.25 -31.75
C LYS A 137 -11.98 18.44 -30.32
N SER A 138 -11.42 17.40 -29.73
CA SER A 138 -10.71 17.51 -28.46
C SER A 138 -9.27 17.95 -28.69
N VAL A 139 -8.86 18.99 -27.96
CA VAL A 139 -7.47 19.43 -27.88
C VAL A 139 -6.55 18.34 -27.24
N SER A 140 -5.32 18.22 -27.74
CA SER A 140 -4.20 17.35 -27.31
C SER A 140 -4.39 15.83 -27.29
N ALA A 141 -4.95 15.25 -28.36
CA ALA A 141 -5.05 13.80 -28.62
C ALA A 141 -3.71 13.05 -28.86
N LYS A 142 -2.59 13.48 -28.27
CA LYS A 142 -1.28 12.83 -28.51
C LYS A 142 -0.73 12.01 -27.36
N THR A 143 -1.27 12.14 -26.15
CA THR A 143 -0.66 11.51 -24.97
C THR A 143 -1.61 10.55 -24.26
N VAL A 144 -1.27 9.27 -24.25
CA VAL A 144 -1.93 8.22 -23.45
C VAL A 144 -1.30 8.21 -22.06
N ILE A 145 -2.08 8.38 -21.00
CA ILE A 145 -1.60 8.26 -19.63
C ILE A 145 -1.76 6.80 -19.17
N GLU A 146 -0.65 6.15 -18.83
CA GLU A 146 -0.57 4.80 -18.29
C GLU A 146 -0.27 4.90 -16.78
N ILE A 147 -1.19 4.45 -15.93
CA ILE A 147 -0.96 4.35 -14.49
C ILE A 147 -0.36 2.99 -14.15
N ILE A 148 0.82 2.99 -13.55
CA ILE A 148 1.54 1.79 -13.13
C ILE A 148 1.54 1.76 -11.60
N SER A 149 0.70 0.90 -11.02
CA SER A 149 0.74 0.67 -9.57
C SER A 149 1.85 -0.32 -9.23
N ASP A 150 2.75 0.07 -8.35
CA ASP A 150 3.87 -0.76 -7.94
C ASP A 150 4.23 -0.50 -6.46
N THR A 151 4.79 -1.51 -5.82
CA THR A 151 5.40 -1.38 -4.50
C THR A 151 6.90 -1.16 -4.60
N HIS A 152 7.51 -1.58 -5.71
CA HIS A 152 8.94 -1.43 -5.93
C HIS A 152 9.32 0.04 -6.02
N MET A 153 10.42 0.38 -5.34
CA MET A 153 10.95 1.73 -5.39
C MET A 153 11.57 2.05 -6.75
N ALA A 154 11.42 3.27 -7.23
CA ALA A 154 12.18 3.69 -8.41
C ALA A 154 13.70 3.68 -8.12
N PRO A 155 14.54 3.14 -9.01
CA PRO A 155 15.99 3.23 -8.83
C PRO A 155 16.46 4.68 -8.80
N TYR A 156 17.58 4.92 -8.12
CA TYR A 156 18.22 6.23 -8.10
C TYR A 156 18.61 6.65 -9.52
N GLY A 157 18.35 7.91 -9.83
CA GLY A 157 18.74 8.53 -11.08
C GLY A 157 17.74 9.56 -11.55
N TYR A 158 17.95 10.03 -12.77
CA TYR A 158 17.03 10.93 -13.46
C TYR A 158 15.85 10.15 -14.05
N GLY A 159 14.76 10.81 -14.46
CA GLY A 159 13.58 10.16 -15.06
C GLY A 159 13.84 9.12 -16.15
N LYS A 160 15.01 9.15 -16.81
CA LYS A 160 15.47 8.11 -17.76
C LYS A 160 15.77 6.74 -17.13
N THR A 161 16.04 6.65 -15.83
CA THR A 161 16.48 5.41 -15.16
C THR A 161 15.33 4.58 -14.64
N HIS A 162 14.24 5.21 -14.21
CA HIS A 162 13.05 4.50 -13.71
C HIS A 162 11.88 4.50 -14.70
N GLY A 163 11.98 5.22 -15.82
CA GLY A 163 11.01 5.16 -16.92
C GLY A 163 9.67 5.84 -16.66
N TYR A 164 9.54 6.57 -15.54
CA TYR A 164 8.31 7.28 -15.15
C TYR A 164 8.41 8.76 -15.49
N THR A 165 7.28 9.31 -15.95
CA THR A 165 7.11 10.75 -16.24
C THR A 165 6.69 11.53 -15.00
N ARG A 166 5.81 10.93 -14.18
CA ARG A 166 5.32 11.47 -12.92
C ARG A 166 5.16 10.34 -11.92
N ILE A 167 5.12 10.66 -10.64
CA ILE A 167 4.92 9.71 -9.55
C ILE A 167 3.81 10.24 -8.64
N ILE A 168 2.87 9.38 -8.28
CA ILE A 168 1.95 9.59 -7.16
C ILE A 168 2.52 8.77 -6.01
N SER A 169 2.89 9.45 -4.92
CA SER A 169 3.47 8.85 -3.73
C SER A 169 2.40 8.76 -2.65
N VAL A 170 2.03 7.56 -2.21
CA VAL A 170 1.10 7.41 -1.09
C VAL A 170 1.89 7.36 0.21
N VAL A 171 1.63 8.32 1.09
CA VAL A 171 2.24 8.37 2.42
C VAL A 171 1.26 7.79 3.43
N PRO A 172 1.57 6.66 4.06
CA PRO A 172 0.71 6.15 5.10
C PRO A 172 0.79 7.05 6.33
N GLN A 173 -0.35 7.63 6.68
CA GLN A 173 -0.54 8.43 7.87
C GLN A 173 -1.76 7.85 8.59
N PRO A 174 -1.61 7.40 9.86
CA PRO A 174 -0.38 7.38 10.65
C PRO A 174 0.63 6.33 10.14
N LEU A 175 1.93 6.52 10.43
CA LEU A 175 3.00 5.61 10.03
C LEU A 175 2.80 4.19 10.59
N LEU A 176 2.25 4.07 11.79
CA LEU A 176 1.94 2.79 12.41
C LEU A 176 0.87 2.01 11.64
N MET A 177 -0.13 2.70 11.09
CA MET A 177 -1.10 2.08 10.19
C MET A 177 -0.41 1.54 8.93
N GLY A 178 0.51 2.31 8.34
CA GLY A 178 1.32 1.85 7.20
C GLY A 178 2.17 0.62 7.52
N ALA A 179 2.89 0.64 8.64
CA ALA A 179 3.73 -0.47 9.08
C ALA A 179 2.90 -1.74 9.32
N THR A 180 1.74 -1.62 9.96
CA THR A 180 0.86 -2.77 10.24
C THR A 180 0.19 -3.31 8.98
N ASP A 181 -0.27 -2.47 8.05
CA ASP A 181 -0.82 -2.90 6.75
C ASP A 181 0.24 -3.64 5.92
N THR A 182 1.48 -3.13 5.88
CA THR A 182 2.58 -3.78 5.16
C THR A 182 2.97 -5.13 5.76
N LEU A 183 3.02 -5.26 7.09
CA LEU A 183 3.27 -6.55 7.74
C LEU A 183 2.18 -7.57 7.43
N LYS A 184 0.91 -7.16 7.47
CA LYS A 184 -0.21 -8.04 7.13
C LYS A 184 -0.15 -8.49 5.67
N ALA A 185 0.09 -7.57 4.74
CA ALA A 185 0.22 -7.89 3.32
C ALA A 185 1.36 -8.90 3.06
N ALA A 186 2.48 -8.77 3.78
CA ALA A 186 3.59 -9.70 3.69
C ALA A 186 3.23 -11.10 4.22
N VAL A 187 2.53 -11.19 5.36
CA VAL A 187 2.03 -12.47 5.88
C VAL A 187 1.08 -13.11 4.88
N GLU A 188 0.08 -12.38 4.38
CA GLU A 188 -0.87 -12.89 3.39
C GLU A 188 -0.17 -13.40 2.12
N SER A 189 0.82 -12.66 1.62
CA SER A 189 1.62 -13.09 0.46
C SER A 189 2.38 -14.39 0.76
N LEU A 190 3.06 -14.48 1.91
CA LEU A 190 3.80 -15.67 2.32
C LEU A 190 2.90 -16.88 2.57
N SER A 191 1.67 -16.70 3.07
CA SER A 191 0.73 -17.79 3.28
C SER A 191 0.22 -18.40 1.96
N THR A 192 0.21 -17.65 0.86
CA THR A 192 -0.26 -18.13 -0.46
C THR A 192 0.84 -18.83 -1.27
N LEU A 193 2.11 -18.68 -0.88
CA LEU A 193 3.25 -19.32 -1.53
C LEU A 193 3.30 -20.82 -1.19
N SER A 194 2.93 -21.67 -2.15
CA SER A 194 2.88 -23.14 -1.99
C SER A 194 4.23 -23.81 -1.69
N THR A 195 5.34 -23.06 -1.74
CA THR A 195 6.69 -23.56 -1.50
C THR A 195 7.12 -23.50 -0.04
N VAL A 196 6.33 -22.87 0.85
CA VAL A 196 6.67 -22.76 2.27
C VAL A 196 6.05 -23.92 3.04
N SER A 197 6.90 -24.72 3.71
CA SER A 197 6.49 -25.90 4.48
C SER A 197 5.63 -25.59 5.71
N THR A 198 5.68 -24.35 6.20
CA THR A 198 4.91 -23.88 7.35
C THR A 198 4.31 -22.51 7.01
N PRO A 199 2.97 -22.38 6.94
CA PRO A 199 2.34 -21.10 6.62
C PRO A 199 2.67 -20.08 7.70
N VAL A 200 3.15 -18.92 7.29
CA VAL A 200 3.35 -17.77 8.17
C VAL A 200 1.99 -17.22 8.56
N SER A 201 1.80 -16.88 9.83
CA SER A 201 0.58 -16.32 10.38
C SER A 201 0.82 -14.94 10.98
N LYS A 202 -0.28 -14.22 11.29
CA LYS A 202 -0.21 -12.93 11.99
C LYS A 202 0.42 -13.05 13.39
N ASN A 203 0.36 -14.23 14.02
CA ASN A 203 0.95 -14.48 15.33
C ASN A 203 2.47 -14.56 15.30
N ASP A 204 3.06 -14.76 14.11
CA ASP A 204 4.51 -14.81 13.93
C ASP A 204 5.14 -13.42 13.81
N ILE A 205 4.32 -12.36 13.74
CA ILE A 205 4.79 -10.98 13.73
C ILE A 205 5.29 -10.61 15.13
N THR A 206 6.55 -10.17 15.20
CA THR A 206 7.21 -9.76 16.44
C THR A 206 7.33 -8.23 16.56
N LEU A 207 7.74 -7.75 17.74
CA LEU A 207 8.08 -6.33 17.93
C LEU A 207 9.23 -5.88 17.03
N ASN A 208 10.20 -6.77 16.75
CA ASN A 208 11.30 -6.45 15.84
C ASN A 208 10.81 -6.27 14.40
N ASP A 209 9.82 -7.06 13.98
CA ASP A 209 9.18 -6.87 12.67
C ASP A 209 8.43 -5.54 12.60
N LEU A 210 7.74 -5.13 13.66
CA LEU A 210 7.07 -3.83 13.71
C LEU A 210 8.05 -2.66 13.64
N LYS A 211 9.15 -2.73 14.40
CA LYS A 211 10.23 -1.74 14.32
C LYS A 211 10.80 -1.68 12.90
N ALA A 212 11.16 -2.83 12.32
CA ALA A 212 11.70 -2.91 10.97
C ALA A 212 10.72 -2.37 9.91
N GLY A 213 9.43 -2.71 10.02
CA GLY A 213 8.37 -2.19 9.16
C GLY A 213 8.26 -0.67 9.24
N LEU A 214 8.31 -0.09 10.43
CA LEU A 214 8.34 1.36 10.62
C LEU A 214 9.57 2.00 9.96
N ARG A 215 10.77 1.41 10.13
CA ARG A 215 11.99 1.87 9.44
C ARG A 215 11.83 1.84 7.92
N GLN A 216 11.21 0.79 7.39
CA GLN A 216 10.93 0.66 5.96
C GLN A 216 10.00 1.76 5.45
N GLN A 217 8.95 2.13 6.20
CA GLN A 217 8.07 3.25 5.83
C GLN A 217 8.85 4.57 5.70
N VAL A 218 9.67 4.90 6.70
CA VAL A 218 10.47 6.14 6.70
C VAL A 218 11.47 6.14 5.54
N ARG A 219 12.16 5.01 5.31
CA ARG A 219 13.13 4.87 4.20
C ARG A 219 12.46 4.93 2.83
N TYR A 220 11.25 4.39 2.70
CA TYR A 220 10.46 4.47 1.47
C TYR A 220 10.21 5.93 1.09
N THR A 221 9.74 6.73 2.03
CA THR A 221 9.50 8.16 1.81
C THR A 221 10.79 8.96 1.61
N CYS A 222 11.85 8.69 2.38
CA CYS A 222 13.18 9.26 2.15
C CYS A 222 13.60 9.08 0.69
N ARG A 223 13.40 7.87 0.17
CA ARG A 223 13.82 7.50 -1.17
C ARG A 223 12.97 8.15 -2.26
N LEU A 224 11.67 8.32 -2.04
CA LEU A 224 10.82 9.08 -2.96
C LEU A 224 11.16 10.57 -2.99
N ASN A 225 11.47 11.17 -1.84
CA ASN A 225 11.91 12.57 -1.78
C ASN A 225 13.18 12.82 -2.62
N HIS A 226 14.07 11.83 -2.66
CA HIS A 226 15.27 11.85 -3.49
C HIS A 226 14.97 11.81 -4.98
N ILE A 227 13.99 11.00 -5.39
CA ILE A 227 13.53 10.93 -6.77
C ILE A 227 12.79 12.22 -7.17
N ALA A 228 12.13 12.90 -6.22
CA ALA A 228 11.41 14.16 -6.45
C ALA A 228 12.29 15.28 -7.00
N ALA A 229 13.62 15.21 -6.79
CA ALA A 229 14.56 16.15 -7.40
C ALA A 229 14.60 16.08 -8.94
N HIS A 230 14.11 14.99 -9.54
CA HIS A 230 14.27 14.69 -10.96
C HIS A 230 12.98 14.26 -11.68
N THR A 231 11.90 14.02 -10.94
CA THR A 231 10.61 13.56 -11.46
C THR A 231 9.49 14.27 -10.71
N ALA A 232 8.43 14.66 -11.43
CA ALA A 232 7.27 15.30 -10.78
C ALA A 232 6.59 14.31 -9.83
N ILE A 233 6.45 14.68 -8.56
CA ILE A 233 5.82 13.84 -7.53
C ILE A 233 4.62 14.56 -6.92
N TRP A 234 3.48 13.88 -6.86
CA TRP A 234 2.34 14.26 -6.03
C TRP A 234 2.25 13.28 -4.86
N SER A 235 2.57 13.77 -3.66
CA SER A 235 2.43 12.98 -2.44
C SER A 235 1.05 13.21 -1.82
N ILE A 236 0.39 12.13 -1.43
CA ILE A 236 -0.95 12.14 -0.85
C ILE A 236 -0.90 11.34 0.46
N GLY A 237 -1.20 11.99 1.58
CA GLY A 237 -1.46 11.31 2.85
C GLY A 237 -2.75 10.51 2.78
N LEU A 238 -2.81 9.35 3.44
CA LEU A 238 -4.06 8.59 3.50
C LEU A 238 -5.17 9.30 4.28
N GLU A 239 -4.80 9.96 5.39
CA GLU A 239 -5.69 10.86 6.12
C GLU A 239 -6.11 12.04 5.25
N ASP A 240 -5.16 12.67 4.55
CA ASP A 240 -5.46 13.74 3.59
C ASP A 240 -6.50 13.27 2.55
N PHE A 241 -6.40 12.03 2.05
CA PHE A 241 -7.40 11.48 1.13
C PHE A 241 -8.77 11.26 1.77
N ALA A 242 -8.86 11.04 3.08
CA ALA A 242 -10.12 10.90 3.78
C ALA A 242 -10.73 12.25 4.19
N GLU A 243 -9.89 13.24 4.51
CA GLU A 243 -10.30 14.54 5.05
C GLU A 243 -10.45 15.64 4.00
N ILE A 244 -9.63 15.63 2.94
CA ILE A 244 -9.72 16.63 1.88
C ILE A 244 -11.04 16.47 1.12
N GLU A 245 -11.73 17.59 0.92
CA GLU A 245 -12.95 17.65 0.12
C GLU A 245 -12.72 17.06 -1.28
N ARG A 246 -13.65 16.23 -1.73
CA ARG A 246 -13.45 15.41 -2.94
C ARG A 246 -13.25 16.25 -4.20
N ASP A 247 -13.86 17.43 -4.26
CA ASP A 247 -13.70 18.40 -5.35
C ASP A 247 -12.26 18.93 -5.41
N VAL A 248 -11.67 19.26 -4.26
CA VAL A 248 -10.25 19.65 -4.15
C VAL A 248 -9.34 18.51 -4.64
N LEU A 249 -9.63 17.25 -4.28
CA LEU A 249 -8.86 16.09 -4.79
C LEU A 249 -8.98 15.91 -6.31
N VAL A 250 -10.17 16.14 -6.88
CA VAL A 250 -10.38 16.13 -8.33
C VAL A 250 -9.57 17.25 -9.00
N ASP A 251 -9.62 18.46 -8.46
CA ASP A 251 -8.86 19.61 -8.99
C ASP A 251 -7.35 19.38 -8.93
N LEU A 252 -6.84 18.85 -7.81
CA LEU A 252 -5.43 18.49 -7.65
C LEU A 252 -4.99 17.42 -8.66
N ALA A 253 -5.81 16.38 -8.85
CA ALA A 253 -5.54 15.36 -9.86
C ALA A 253 -5.59 15.96 -11.28
N GLN A 254 -6.58 16.80 -11.57
CA GLN A 254 -6.73 17.47 -12.86
C GLN A 254 -5.50 18.32 -13.21
N ASP A 255 -5.03 19.12 -12.25
CA ASP A 255 -3.81 19.91 -12.37
C ASP A 255 -2.57 19.02 -12.52
N PHE A 256 -2.46 17.96 -11.70
CA PHE A 256 -1.31 17.06 -11.73
C PHE A 256 -1.18 16.30 -13.05
N PHE A 257 -2.29 15.94 -13.69
CA PHE A 257 -2.33 15.27 -14.98
C PHE A 257 -2.41 16.23 -16.17
N GLU A 258 -2.39 17.54 -15.93
CA GLU A 258 -2.58 18.57 -16.97
C GLU A 258 -3.83 18.35 -17.82
N LEU A 259 -4.88 17.82 -17.19
CA LEU A 259 -6.18 17.61 -17.81
C LEU A 259 -6.85 18.97 -18.04
N LYS A 260 -7.62 19.07 -19.13
CA LYS A 260 -8.34 20.33 -19.39
C LYS A 260 -9.40 20.56 -18.33
N PRO A 261 -9.63 21.83 -17.93
CA PRO A 261 -10.79 22.21 -17.15
C PRO A 261 -12.09 21.69 -17.78
N GLN A 262 -12.95 21.11 -16.96
CA GLN A 262 -14.23 20.53 -17.34
C GLN A 262 -15.25 20.89 -16.27
N GLU A 263 -16.33 21.58 -16.63
CA GLU A 263 -17.31 22.11 -15.66
C GLU A 263 -18.01 21.03 -14.83
N ASN A 264 -18.15 19.81 -15.35
CA ASN A 264 -18.88 18.71 -14.70
C ASN A 264 -17.99 17.54 -14.26
N LEU A 265 -16.66 17.65 -14.36
CA LEU A 265 -15.76 16.52 -14.08
C LEU A 265 -15.94 15.97 -12.67
N PHE A 266 -16.04 16.86 -11.68
CA PHE A 266 -16.29 16.47 -10.29
C PHE A 266 -17.53 15.58 -10.17
N ASN A 267 -18.69 16.05 -10.65
CA ASN A 267 -19.95 15.31 -10.56
C ASN A 267 -19.87 13.95 -11.27
N GLU A 268 -19.19 13.89 -12.43
CA GLU A 268 -19.00 12.64 -13.17
C GLU A 268 -18.07 11.65 -12.47
N VAL A 269 -17.03 12.15 -11.80
CA VAL A 269 -16.10 11.34 -11.00
C VAL A 269 -16.80 10.77 -9.78
N ILE A 270 -17.55 11.60 -9.04
CA ILE A 270 -18.23 11.17 -7.82
C ILE A 270 -19.31 10.13 -8.14
N ALA A 271 -20.15 10.37 -9.15
CA ALA A 271 -21.18 9.41 -9.54
C ALA A 271 -20.58 8.04 -9.94
N GLU A 272 -19.48 8.03 -10.69
CA GLU A 272 -18.80 6.79 -11.07
C GLU A 272 -18.10 6.12 -9.87
N TYR A 273 -17.49 6.92 -8.99
CA TYR A 273 -16.81 6.41 -7.81
C TYR A 273 -17.80 5.74 -6.85
N GLU A 274 -18.93 6.39 -6.56
CA GLU A 274 -20.02 5.83 -5.74
C GLU A 274 -20.58 4.55 -6.36
N GLN A 275 -20.84 4.55 -7.67
CA GLN A 275 -21.29 3.36 -8.38
C GLN A 275 -20.27 2.23 -8.31
N ALA A 276 -19.00 2.51 -8.60
CA ALA A 276 -17.96 1.50 -8.59
C ALA A 276 -17.72 0.94 -7.18
N VAL A 277 -17.91 1.77 -6.14
CA VAL A 277 -17.88 1.35 -4.73
C VAL A 277 -19.07 0.45 -4.41
N ALA A 278 -20.26 0.75 -4.92
CA ALA A 278 -21.45 -0.10 -4.78
C ALA A 278 -21.35 -1.43 -5.55
N ASP A 279 -20.70 -1.45 -6.72
CA ASP A 279 -20.52 -2.68 -7.51
C ASP A 279 -19.49 -3.64 -6.90
N ASP A 280 -18.55 -3.13 -6.08
CA ASP A 280 -17.58 -3.93 -5.32
C ASP A 280 -18.21 -4.68 -4.12
N LYS A 281 -19.56 -4.70 -4.01
CA LYS A 281 -20.37 -5.41 -2.98
C LYS A 281 -20.19 -6.94 -2.90
N VAL A 282 -19.16 -7.52 -3.52
CA VAL A 282 -18.73 -8.91 -3.28
C VAL A 282 -18.11 -9.08 -1.87
N MET A 283 -17.92 -7.99 -1.10
CA MET A 283 -17.43 -8.02 0.28
C MET A 283 -18.30 -7.14 1.22
N GLY A 284 -19.50 -7.62 1.58
CA GLY A 284 -20.27 -7.14 2.75
C GLY A 284 -21.26 -5.99 2.50
N ASP A 285 -22.54 -6.26 2.79
CA ASP A 285 -23.70 -5.36 2.70
C ASP A 285 -23.75 -4.34 3.87
N ASP A 286 -22.86 -3.34 3.90
CA ASP A 286 -23.10 -2.14 4.73
C ASP A 286 -23.00 -0.88 3.86
N ASP A 287 -24.11 -0.14 3.80
CA ASP A 287 -24.51 0.72 2.67
C ASP A 287 -24.20 2.22 2.82
N ASP A 288 -23.37 2.66 3.76
CA ASP A 288 -23.07 4.10 3.95
C ASP A 288 -21.55 4.36 4.14
N ASP A 289 -21.00 5.33 3.39
CA ASP A 289 -19.68 5.98 3.56
C ASP A 289 -18.40 5.10 3.53
N ASN A 290 -18.24 4.37 2.43
CA ASN A 290 -17.25 3.30 2.24
C ASN A 290 -15.76 3.71 2.38
N ALA A 291 -15.38 4.99 2.25
CA ALA A 291 -13.98 5.41 2.42
C ALA A 291 -13.56 5.52 3.88
N LEU A 292 -14.36 6.23 4.68
CA LEU A 292 -14.09 6.41 6.10
C LEU A 292 -14.30 5.11 6.86
N VAL A 293 -15.31 4.31 6.50
CA VAL A 293 -15.54 2.98 7.09
C VAL A 293 -14.36 2.04 6.80
N ARG A 294 -13.85 2.01 5.57
CA ARG A 294 -12.66 1.21 5.27
C ARG A 294 -11.44 1.72 6.01
N LEU A 295 -11.23 3.03 6.08
CA LEU A 295 -10.13 3.59 6.85
C LEU A 295 -10.26 3.18 8.33
N ASN A 296 -11.43 3.35 8.95
CA ASN A 296 -11.71 2.91 10.33
C ASN A 296 -11.49 1.41 10.53
N SER A 297 -11.85 0.58 9.54
CA SER A 297 -11.56 -0.86 9.55
C SER A 297 -10.06 -1.11 9.59
N MET A 298 -9.28 -0.37 8.80
CA MET A 298 -7.83 -0.48 8.78
C MET A 298 -7.18 -0.02 10.09
N TYR A 299 -7.70 1.05 10.70
CA TYR A 299 -7.34 1.46 12.06
C TYR A 299 -7.56 0.32 13.06
N ALA A 300 -8.78 -0.22 13.12
CA ALA A 300 -9.12 -1.31 14.04
C ALA A 300 -8.27 -2.58 13.80
N GLU A 301 -7.96 -2.88 12.55
CA GLU A 301 -7.08 -3.99 12.19
C GLU A 301 -5.62 -3.76 12.62
N GLY A 302 -5.12 -2.53 12.46
CA GLY A 302 -3.79 -2.13 12.92
C GLY A 302 -3.67 -2.20 14.44
N GLU A 303 -4.66 -1.67 15.16
CA GLU A 303 -4.75 -1.74 16.63
C GLU A 303 -4.76 -3.18 17.13
N SER A 304 -5.53 -4.05 16.48
CA SER A 304 -5.57 -5.48 16.79
C SER A 304 -4.20 -6.14 16.67
N LEU A 305 -3.44 -5.80 15.62
CA LEU A 305 -2.07 -6.30 15.44
C LEU A 305 -1.11 -5.72 16.49
N LEU A 306 -1.18 -4.42 16.80
CA LEU A 306 -0.36 -3.81 17.86
C LEU A 306 -0.61 -4.46 19.21
N ARG A 307 -1.88 -4.71 19.55
CA ARG A 307 -2.27 -5.41 20.78
C ARG A 307 -1.72 -6.83 20.84
N LEU A 308 -1.78 -7.56 19.74
CA LEU A 308 -1.21 -8.91 19.64
C LEU A 308 0.30 -8.89 19.89
N ILE A 309 1.02 -7.96 19.27
CA ILE A 309 2.47 -7.80 19.43
C ILE A 309 2.80 -7.45 20.89
N GLN A 310 2.05 -6.53 21.51
CA GLN A 310 2.25 -6.16 22.91
C GLN A 310 2.04 -7.34 23.86
N ILE A 311 0.99 -8.14 23.65
CA ILE A 311 0.72 -9.35 24.43
C ILE A 311 1.88 -10.36 24.29
N ASN A 312 2.35 -10.59 23.07
CA ASN A 312 3.44 -11.54 22.80
C ASN A 312 4.76 -11.07 23.38
N ASN A 313 5.08 -9.77 23.27
CA ASN A 313 6.27 -9.18 23.86
C ASN A 313 6.25 -9.30 25.40
N SER A 314 5.10 -9.05 26.02
CA SER A 314 4.92 -9.17 27.48
C SER A 314 5.09 -10.61 27.99
N LYS A 315 4.69 -11.61 27.20
CA LYS A 315 4.87 -13.03 27.54
C LYS A 315 6.34 -13.46 27.50
N ASN A 316 7.11 -12.90 26.57
CA ASN A 316 8.52 -13.26 26.39
C ASN A 316 9.44 -12.57 27.42
N ASN A 317 9.08 -11.38 27.89
CA ASN A 317 9.83 -10.66 28.93
C ASN A 317 9.42 -11.13 30.33
N LYS A 318 10.07 -12.21 30.80
CA LYS A 318 9.91 -12.72 32.18
C LYS A 318 10.54 -11.81 33.25
N ASN A 319 11.40 -10.87 32.85
CA ASN A 319 11.98 -9.87 33.75
C ASN A 319 11.00 -8.70 33.89
N ASN A 320 10.89 -8.14 35.10
CA ASN A 320 9.86 -7.22 35.62
C ASN A 320 9.55 -5.94 34.82
N ASP A 321 10.05 -5.75 33.61
CA ASP A 321 9.73 -4.62 32.74
C ASP A 321 8.41 -4.84 31.98
N LYS A 322 7.35 -5.18 32.75
CA LYS A 322 6.00 -5.48 32.25
C LYS A 322 5.31 -4.28 31.57
N ASN A 323 5.96 -3.11 31.54
CA ASN A 323 5.44 -1.86 31.03
C ASN A 323 6.36 -1.23 29.98
N SER A 324 7.06 -2.03 29.16
CA SER A 324 7.67 -1.48 27.95
C SER A 324 6.55 -1.02 27.01
N ASP A 325 6.25 0.27 27.10
CA ASP A 325 5.26 0.96 26.28
C ASP A 325 5.70 0.87 24.82
N ILE A 326 4.99 0.06 24.05
CA ILE A 326 5.33 -0.23 22.66
C ILE A 326 5.37 1.05 21.83
N LEU A 327 4.50 2.02 22.12
CA LEU A 327 4.44 3.29 21.40
C LEU A 327 5.70 4.12 21.65
N LYS A 328 6.22 4.15 22.89
CA LYS A 328 7.49 4.81 23.21
C LYS A 328 8.68 4.16 22.51
N ILE A 329 8.67 2.83 22.39
CA ILE A 329 9.71 2.11 21.65
C ILE A 329 9.68 2.50 20.16
N LEU A 330 8.49 2.54 19.57
CA LEU A 330 8.31 2.87 18.15
C LEU A 330 8.61 4.34 17.86
N ASP A 331 8.26 5.24 18.78
CA ASP A 331 8.61 6.65 18.71
C ASP A 331 10.14 6.86 18.76
N ALA A 332 10.85 6.14 19.63
CA ALA A 332 12.32 6.14 19.64
C ALA A 332 12.91 5.62 18.31
N VAL A 333 12.29 4.59 17.71
CA VAL A 333 12.70 4.06 16.39
C VAL A 333 12.48 5.09 15.30
N LEU A 334 11.35 5.81 15.32
CA LEU A 334 11.07 6.90 14.38
C LEU A 334 12.14 8.00 14.50
N LEU A 335 12.46 8.44 15.71
CA LEU A 335 13.49 9.45 15.94
C LEU A 335 14.87 9.02 15.45
N ASP A 336 15.26 7.77 15.73
CA ASP A 336 16.53 7.22 15.27
C ASP A 336 16.60 7.18 13.73
N GLU A 337 15.53 6.73 13.06
CA GLU A 337 15.48 6.72 11.59
C GLU A 337 15.43 8.13 10.99
N MET A 338 14.72 9.07 11.60
CA MET A 338 14.73 10.47 11.17
C MET A 338 16.14 11.06 11.28
N LYS A 339 16.88 10.74 12.35
CA LYS A 339 18.27 11.14 12.52
C LYS A 339 19.20 10.50 11.48
N ILE A 340 19.08 9.20 11.23
CA ILE A 340 19.88 8.45 10.25
C ILE A 340 19.61 8.97 8.84
N SER A 341 18.34 9.16 8.49
CA SER A 341 17.91 9.71 7.20
C SER A 341 18.13 11.22 7.06
N LYS A 342 18.69 11.89 8.08
CA LYS A 342 18.90 13.35 8.14
C LYS A 342 17.63 14.11 7.75
N ASN A 343 16.51 13.77 8.39
CA ASN A 343 15.19 14.27 8.05
C ASN A 343 14.88 14.04 6.56
N LEU A 344 14.97 12.78 6.12
CA LEU A 344 14.68 12.34 4.75
C LEU A 344 15.63 12.90 3.65
N THR A 345 16.69 13.63 4.00
CA THR A 345 17.63 14.23 3.03
C THR A 345 18.91 13.43 2.77
N ALA A 346 19.17 12.35 3.52
CA ALA A 346 20.42 11.61 3.45
C ALA A 346 20.56 10.77 2.17
N TRP A 347 21.32 11.23 1.16
CA TRP A 347 21.54 10.48 -0.09
C TRP A 347 22.82 9.61 -0.06
N PRO A 348 22.76 8.32 -0.46
CA PRO A 348 21.55 7.55 -0.66
C PRO A 348 20.92 7.15 0.68
N CYS A 349 19.58 7.14 0.77
CA CYS A 349 18.83 6.61 1.92
C CYS A 349 19.28 5.20 2.28
N GLU A 350 19.05 4.81 3.53
CA GLU A 350 19.40 3.47 3.99
C GLU A 350 18.69 2.36 3.25
N SER A 351 19.36 1.21 3.15
CA SER A 351 18.88 0.04 2.41
C SER A 351 17.61 -0.52 3.06
N PHE A 352 16.67 -1.04 2.27
CA PHE A 352 15.51 -1.76 2.83
C PHE A 352 15.89 -3.05 3.56
N TRP A 353 17.12 -3.54 3.38
CA TRP A 353 17.66 -4.77 3.98
C TRP A 353 18.38 -4.54 5.33
N THR A 354 18.78 -3.31 5.67
CA THR A 354 19.42 -2.93 6.97
C THR A 354 18.41 -2.48 8.03
N VAL A 355 17.25 -3.13 8.14
CA VAL A 355 16.13 -2.66 8.98
C VAL A 355 16.00 -3.41 10.31
N GLY A 356 16.91 -4.35 10.57
CA GLY A 356 17.03 -5.05 11.85
C GLY A 356 17.44 -4.13 13.00
N GLU A 357 17.77 -4.73 14.14
CA GLU A 357 18.18 -3.98 15.33
C GLU A 357 19.54 -3.28 15.14
N PRO A 358 19.84 -2.20 15.88
CA PRO A 358 21.08 -1.45 15.71
C PRO A 358 22.35 -2.31 15.77
N ASP A 359 22.36 -3.33 16.63
CA ASP A 359 23.50 -4.24 16.81
C ASP A 359 23.57 -5.33 15.73
N ASN A 360 22.47 -5.60 15.03
CA ASN A 360 22.41 -6.59 13.95
C ASN A 360 21.40 -6.20 12.87
N ARG A 361 21.73 -5.17 12.08
CA ARG A 361 20.81 -4.56 11.10
C ARG A 361 20.40 -5.50 9.96
N LEU A 362 21.20 -6.52 9.69
CA LEU A 362 20.98 -7.50 8.62
C LEU A 362 20.15 -8.72 9.06
N GLU A 363 19.97 -8.91 10.37
CA GLU A 363 19.16 -9.99 10.90
C GLU A 363 17.67 -9.61 10.82
N ILE A 364 17.05 -10.04 9.71
CA ILE A 364 15.65 -9.79 9.41
C ILE A 364 14.86 -11.09 9.27
N SER A 365 13.61 -11.08 9.73
CA SER A 365 12.70 -12.22 9.63
C SER A 365 12.29 -12.51 8.18
N PRO A 366 11.69 -13.67 7.88
CA PRO A 366 11.10 -13.94 6.57
C PRO A 366 10.04 -12.92 6.14
N ILE A 367 9.29 -12.36 7.09
CA ILE A 367 8.26 -11.33 6.85
C ILE A 367 8.94 -10.06 6.34
N ILE A 368 9.94 -9.56 7.06
CA ILE A 368 10.68 -8.35 6.69
C ILE A 368 11.48 -8.55 5.41
N ARG A 369 12.02 -9.74 5.18
CA ARG A 369 12.67 -10.09 3.91
C ARG A 369 11.72 -9.97 2.73
N SER A 370 10.48 -10.46 2.88
CA SER A 370 9.43 -10.33 1.87
C SER A 370 9.13 -8.86 1.56
N ILE A 371 8.99 -8.03 2.59
CA ILE A 371 8.74 -6.58 2.43
C ILE A 371 9.92 -5.89 1.78
N SER A 372 11.14 -6.17 2.24
CA SER A 372 12.37 -5.57 1.71
C SER A 372 12.48 -5.84 0.22
N LYS A 373 12.19 -7.07 -0.22
CA LYS A 373 12.15 -7.44 -1.63
C LYS A 373 11.07 -6.69 -2.40
N ALA A 374 9.87 -6.57 -1.85
CA ALA A 374 8.73 -5.89 -2.49
C ALA A 374 8.92 -4.36 -2.59
N MET A 375 9.71 -3.75 -1.69
CA MET A 375 10.04 -2.32 -1.71
C MET A 375 11.33 -1.99 -2.46
N SER A 376 12.26 -2.95 -2.60
CA SER A 376 13.53 -2.72 -3.29
C SER A 376 13.32 -2.36 -4.76
N PRO A 377 14.26 -1.64 -5.41
CA PRO A 377 14.13 -1.33 -6.82
C PRO A 377 14.01 -2.60 -7.68
N ASN A 378 13.11 -2.60 -8.66
CA ASN A 378 13.00 -3.70 -9.63
C ASN A 378 13.85 -3.43 -10.87
N CYS A 379 15.09 -3.89 -10.86
CA CYS A 379 16.03 -3.65 -11.95
C CYS A 379 15.70 -4.40 -13.24
N ASP A 380 14.79 -5.39 -13.17
CA ASP A 380 14.33 -6.17 -14.32
C ASP A 380 13.03 -5.60 -14.93
N ALA A 381 12.44 -4.55 -14.33
CA ALA A 381 11.23 -3.95 -14.85
C ALA A 381 11.45 -3.32 -16.23
N PRO A 382 10.45 -3.39 -17.14
CA PRO A 382 10.52 -2.70 -18.42
C PRO A 382 10.83 -1.21 -18.24
N HIS A 383 11.68 -0.66 -19.11
CA HIS A 383 12.09 0.76 -19.08
C HIS A 383 12.82 1.21 -17.81
N THR A 384 13.19 0.28 -16.94
CA THR A 384 13.97 0.53 -15.74
C THR A 384 15.44 0.16 -15.98
N SER A 385 16.36 0.92 -15.39
CA SER A 385 17.80 0.71 -15.49
C SER A 385 18.48 1.16 -14.21
N CYS A 386 18.89 0.19 -13.41
CA CYS A 386 19.66 0.41 -12.19
C CYS A 386 21.13 0.67 -12.54
N PHE A 387 21.54 1.94 -12.61
CA PHE A 387 22.95 2.29 -12.83
C PHE A 387 23.73 2.43 -11.52
N VAL A 388 23.06 2.82 -10.44
CA VAL A 388 23.67 2.99 -9.13
C VAL A 388 23.95 1.61 -8.54
N LYS A 389 25.20 1.38 -8.11
CA LYS A 389 25.61 0.09 -7.51
C LYS A 389 24.69 -0.32 -6.37
N ARG A 390 24.28 0.66 -5.52
CA ARG A 390 23.38 0.45 -4.40
C ARG A 390 22.03 -0.13 -4.83
N ASP A 391 21.46 0.32 -5.94
CA ASP A 391 20.17 -0.21 -6.44
C ASP A 391 20.29 -1.65 -6.86
N LYS A 392 21.42 -2.02 -7.49
CA LYS A 392 21.68 -3.41 -7.88
C LYS A 392 21.85 -4.32 -6.66
N CYS A 393 22.57 -3.83 -5.66
CA CYS A 393 22.73 -4.52 -4.37
C CYS A 393 21.34 -4.72 -3.72
N GLU A 394 20.56 -3.66 -3.55
CA GLU A 394 19.21 -3.71 -2.97
C GLU A 394 18.27 -4.64 -3.76
N PHE A 395 18.30 -4.60 -5.09
CA PHE A 395 17.51 -5.50 -5.94
C PHE A 395 17.85 -6.98 -5.71
N ASN A 396 19.14 -7.30 -5.62
CA ASN A 396 19.59 -8.67 -5.37
C ASN A 396 19.40 -9.12 -3.92
N GLY A 397 19.16 -8.18 -2.99
CA GLY A 397 19.26 -8.41 -1.55
C GLY A 397 20.69 -8.60 -1.07
N ASP A 398 21.66 -8.07 -1.84
CA ASP A 398 23.06 -7.96 -1.45
C ASP A 398 23.30 -6.62 -0.74
N GLU A 399 24.26 -6.55 0.17
CA GLU A 399 24.79 -5.27 0.69
C GLU A 399 26.21 -4.97 0.20
#